data_AF-D8JB93-F1
#
_entry.id   AF-D8JB93-F1
#
_cell.length_a   1.000
_cell.length_b   1.000
_cell.length_c   1.000
_cell.angle_alpha   90.00
_cell.angle_beta   90.00
_cell.angle_gamma   90.00
#
_symmetry.space_group_name_H-M   'P 1'
#
loop_
_entity.id
_entity.type
_entity.pdbx_description
1 polymer ?
#
loop_
_entity_poly.entity_id
_entity_poly.type
_entity_poly.pdbx_seq_one_letter_code
_entity_poly.pdbx_strand_id
1 'polypeptide(L)'
;MSQAKQRERTITFEETGPADDGTTPDEVVIALSPGFGEISTETLSGVSHAEILRETMAGIEEEGASIRVVRVYDTVDLGRMGLISSNLSGSGISIAIQSRGTTLIHQEDLLQLDNLELFPQGPLLVPETFRAIGRNAARYAKGESPAPVTVENDPMTRPKFQAMAAIWHIKETERLDEARGQVELDVAFN
;
A
#
# COMPACT_ATOMS: atom_id res chain seq x y z
N MET A 1 21.51 7.55 27.05
CA MET A 1 21.16 8.47 25.95
C MET A 1 19.77 8.10 25.47
N SER A 2 18.87 9.08 25.59
CA SER A 2 17.45 9.13 25.25
C SER A 2 16.89 8.04 24.31
N GLN A 3 16.21 7.03 24.88
CA GLN A 3 15.11 6.38 24.17
C GLN A 3 13.83 7.12 24.57
N ALA A 4 13.49 8.16 23.79
CA ALA A 4 12.12 8.59 23.74
C ALA A 4 11.35 7.42 23.13
N LYS A 5 10.60 6.71 23.96
CA LYS A 5 9.59 5.75 23.52
C LYS A 5 8.60 6.56 22.69
N GLN A 6 8.83 6.61 21.38
CA GLN A 6 7.95 7.22 20.41
C GLN A 6 6.59 6.58 20.68
N ARG A 7 5.59 7.40 21.05
CA ARG A 7 4.24 6.89 21.29
C ARG A 7 3.89 6.03 20.08
N GLU A 8 3.59 4.75 20.32
CA GLU A 8 3.02 3.86 19.31
C GLU A 8 1.78 4.56 18.77
N ARG A 9 1.93 5.20 17.61
CA ARG A 9 0.83 5.88 16.94
C ARG A 9 -0.03 4.79 16.35
N THR A 10 -1.27 4.71 16.78
CA THR A 10 -2.21 3.73 16.23
C THR A 10 -2.94 4.35 15.05
N ILE A 11 -3.44 3.48 14.17
CA ILE A 11 -4.26 3.88 13.04
C ILE A 11 -5.67 3.33 13.26
N THR A 12 -6.66 4.12 12.89
CA THR A 12 -8.06 3.69 12.87
C THR A 12 -8.61 3.89 11.47
N PHE A 13 -9.33 2.88 11.00
CA PHE A 13 -10.02 2.90 9.72
C PHE A 13 -11.51 2.98 9.97
N GLU A 14 -12.17 3.94 9.33
CA GLU A 14 -13.62 4.02 9.27
C GLU A 14 -14.05 3.81 7.82
N GLU A 15 -14.95 2.86 7.59
CA GLU A 15 -15.44 2.57 6.25
C GLU A 15 -16.54 3.55 5.87
N THR A 16 -16.37 4.23 4.74
CA THR A 16 -17.29 5.28 4.29
C THR A 16 -18.28 4.79 3.23
N GLY A 17 -18.03 3.62 2.63
CA GLY A 17 -18.92 2.97 1.67
C GLY A 17 -18.16 2.28 0.54
N PRO A 18 -18.86 1.75 -0.48
CA PRO A 18 -18.22 1.26 -1.69
C PRO A 18 -17.35 2.34 -2.33
N ALA A 19 -16.16 1.98 -2.82
CA ALA A 19 -15.27 2.90 -3.51
C ALA A 19 -15.73 3.08 -4.97
N ASP A 20 -16.15 4.31 -5.29
CA ASP A 20 -16.55 4.69 -6.64
C ASP A 20 -15.34 5.11 -7.51
N ASP A 21 -15.57 5.21 -8.83
CA ASP A 21 -14.60 5.73 -9.78
C ASP A 21 -14.24 7.19 -9.46
N GLY A 22 -12.95 7.46 -9.33
CA GLY A 22 -12.39 8.78 -9.09
C GLY A 22 -12.45 9.66 -10.33
N THR A 23 -12.60 10.97 -10.14
CA THR A 23 -12.62 11.96 -11.24
C THR A 23 -11.50 13.01 -11.11
N THR A 24 -10.73 12.93 -10.04
CA THR A 24 -9.64 13.86 -9.72
C THR A 24 -8.38 13.45 -10.50
N PRO A 25 -7.89 14.28 -11.44
CA PRO A 25 -6.81 13.86 -12.36
C PRO A 25 -5.45 13.64 -11.69
N ASP A 26 -5.23 14.19 -10.51
CA ASP A 26 -3.99 14.10 -9.73
C ASP A 26 -4.17 13.29 -8.44
N GLU A 27 -5.15 12.38 -8.41
CA GLU A 27 -5.39 11.47 -7.30
C GLU A 27 -4.50 10.22 -7.37
N VAL A 28 -4.01 9.77 -6.22
CA VAL A 28 -3.39 8.46 -6.05
C VAL A 28 -4.25 7.64 -5.08
N VAL A 29 -4.70 6.46 -5.54
CA VAL A 29 -5.43 5.52 -4.68
C VAL A 29 -4.45 4.58 -3.97
N ILE A 30 -4.45 4.58 -2.64
CA ILE A 30 -3.73 3.61 -1.81
C ILE A 30 -4.67 2.43 -1.51
N ALA A 31 -4.35 1.28 -2.05
CA ALA A 31 -5.08 0.03 -1.90
C ALA A 31 -4.49 -0.85 -0.80
N LEU A 32 -5.25 -1.05 0.26
CA LEU A 32 -4.90 -1.92 1.37
C LEU A 32 -5.50 -3.31 1.17
N SER A 33 -4.73 -4.33 1.50
CA SER A 33 -5.22 -5.70 1.53
C SER A 33 -6.29 -5.88 2.63
N PRO A 34 -7.16 -6.90 2.53
CA PRO A 34 -8.30 -7.03 3.42
C PRO A 34 -7.92 -7.18 4.90
N GLY A 35 -6.73 -7.70 5.20
CA GLY A 35 -6.22 -7.88 6.57
C GLY A 35 -5.42 -6.71 7.13
N PHE A 36 -5.17 -5.64 6.36
CA PHE A 36 -4.25 -4.56 6.75
C PHE A 36 -4.72 -3.83 8.01
N GLY A 37 -3.92 -3.90 9.07
CA GLY A 37 -4.25 -3.31 10.38
C GLY A 37 -5.20 -4.16 11.22
N GLU A 38 -5.64 -5.32 10.74
CA GLU A 38 -6.51 -6.25 11.46
C GLU A 38 -5.81 -7.54 11.88
N ILE A 39 -5.06 -8.16 10.97
CA ILE A 39 -4.34 -9.42 11.28
C ILE A 39 -3.05 -9.16 12.06
N SER A 40 -2.51 -7.94 11.91
CA SER A 40 -1.33 -7.39 12.55
C SER A 40 -1.37 -5.87 12.42
N THR A 41 -0.68 -5.16 13.32
CA THR A 41 -0.45 -3.71 13.25
C THR A 41 0.94 -3.34 12.73
N GLU A 42 1.76 -4.34 12.40
CA GLU A 42 3.13 -4.21 11.88
C GLU A 42 3.38 -5.22 10.76
N THR A 43 4.43 -5.01 9.96
CA THR A 43 4.89 -5.94 8.91
C THR A 43 5.71 -7.09 9.47
N LEU A 44 6.16 -8.00 8.61
CA LEU A 44 7.07 -9.10 8.98
C LEU A 44 8.41 -8.64 9.56
N SER A 45 8.86 -7.42 9.25
CA SER A 45 10.09 -6.83 9.78
C SER A 45 9.86 -5.88 10.96
N GLY A 46 8.60 -5.70 11.40
CA GLY A 46 8.24 -4.85 12.55
C GLY A 46 8.03 -3.37 12.22
N VAL A 47 7.85 -3.02 10.94
CA VAL A 47 7.45 -1.64 10.57
C VAL A 47 5.96 -1.48 10.81
N SER A 48 5.55 -0.49 11.60
CA SER A 48 4.14 -0.30 11.92
C SER A 48 3.31 0.11 10.70
N HIS A 49 2.09 -0.41 10.58
CA HIS A 49 1.15 -0.04 9.51
C HIS A 49 0.79 1.44 9.55
N ALA A 50 0.72 2.03 10.75
CA ALA A 50 0.50 3.46 10.92
C ALA A 50 1.65 4.29 10.34
N GLU A 51 2.90 3.82 10.44
CA GLU A 51 4.05 4.48 9.83
C GLU A 51 4.11 4.30 8.32
N ILE A 52 3.81 3.10 7.83
CA ILE A 52 3.71 2.83 6.39
C ILE A 52 2.74 3.78 5.72
N LEU A 53 1.51 3.86 6.23
CA LEU A 53 0.49 4.72 5.64
C LEU A 53 0.85 6.20 5.77
N ARG A 54 1.32 6.64 6.94
CA ARG A 54 1.73 8.04 7.12
C ARG A 54 2.81 8.47 6.15
N GLU A 55 3.86 7.67 6.00
CA GLU A 55 4.96 8.00 5.11
C GLU A 55 4.52 7.96 3.65
N THR A 56 3.72 6.95 3.26
CA THR A 56 3.19 6.85 1.90
C THR A 56 2.31 8.06 1.56
N MET A 57 1.37 8.42 2.45
CA MET A 57 0.50 9.59 2.31
C MET A 57 1.33 10.88 2.26
N ALA A 58 2.28 11.06 3.18
CA ALA A 58 3.12 12.25 3.18
C ALA A 58 3.97 12.38 1.91
N GLY A 59 4.42 11.27 1.32
CA GLY A 59 5.10 11.28 0.03
C GLY A 59 4.21 11.76 -1.12
N ILE A 60 2.94 11.39 -1.12
CA ILE A 60 1.97 11.86 -2.12
C ILE A 60 1.67 13.36 -1.92
N GLU A 61 1.42 13.76 -0.67
CA GLU A 61 1.17 15.18 -0.30
C GLU A 61 2.34 16.10 -0.64
N GLU A 62 3.59 15.65 -0.44
CA GLU A 62 4.81 16.39 -0.80
C GLU A 62 4.85 16.79 -2.28
N GLU A 63 4.24 15.97 -3.14
CA GLU A 63 4.18 16.16 -4.58
C GLU A 63 2.91 16.88 -5.03
N GLY A 64 2.03 17.24 -4.08
CA GLY A 64 0.80 18.00 -4.31
C GLY A 64 -0.36 17.21 -4.90
N ALA A 65 -0.31 15.87 -4.82
CA ALA A 65 -1.37 14.99 -5.33
C ALA A 65 -2.43 14.69 -4.26
N SER A 66 -3.65 14.40 -4.70
CA SER A 66 -4.75 13.99 -3.83
C SER A 66 -4.59 12.52 -3.42
N ILE A 67 -5.06 12.16 -2.22
CA ILE A 67 -4.98 10.79 -1.71
C ILE A 67 -6.37 10.26 -1.46
N ARG A 68 -6.59 9.01 -1.85
CA ARG A 68 -7.73 8.23 -1.40
C ARG A 68 -7.27 6.86 -0.93
N VAL A 69 -7.83 6.37 0.17
CA VAL A 69 -7.47 5.06 0.74
C VAL A 69 -8.64 4.11 0.57
N VAL A 70 -8.36 2.93 0.03
CA VAL A 70 -9.36 1.91 -0.29
C VAL A 70 -8.89 0.58 0.27
N ARG A 71 -9.81 -0.22 0.79
CA ARG A 71 -9.58 -1.62 1.13
C ARG A 71 -10.17 -2.52 0.06
N VAL A 72 -9.36 -3.46 -0.43
CA VAL A 72 -9.77 -4.40 -1.47
C VAL A 72 -10.13 -5.74 -0.81
N TYR A 73 -11.41 -6.10 -0.78
CA TYR A 73 -11.87 -7.37 -0.20
C TYR A 73 -11.93 -8.52 -1.22
N ASP A 74 -11.90 -8.22 -2.53
CA ASP A 74 -12.02 -9.21 -3.61
C ASP A 74 -10.81 -10.13 -3.76
N THR A 75 -9.63 -9.67 -3.35
CA THR A 75 -8.40 -10.41 -3.59
C THR A 75 -7.29 -10.02 -2.63
N VAL A 76 -6.37 -10.96 -2.43
CA VAL A 76 -5.10 -10.75 -1.73
C VAL A 76 -3.92 -10.75 -2.70
N ASP A 77 -4.15 -10.90 -4.01
CA ASP A 77 -3.12 -10.80 -5.03
C ASP A 77 -2.73 -9.33 -5.24
N LEU A 78 -1.45 -9.01 -5.03
CA LEU A 78 -0.98 -7.64 -5.03
C LEU A 78 -1.14 -6.95 -6.39
N GLY A 79 -0.89 -7.68 -7.49
CA GLY A 79 -1.06 -7.16 -8.85
C GLY A 79 -2.52 -6.84 -9.16
N ARG A 80 -3.42 -7.77 -8.82
CA ARG A 80 -4.87 -7.55 -8.96
C ARG A 80 -5.39 -6.41 -8.07
N MET A 81 -4.91 -6.28 -6.84
CA MET A 81 -5.23 -5.13 -5.98
C MET A 81 -4.81 -3.81 -6.62
N GLY A 82 -3.59 -3.77 -7.16
CA GLY A 82 -3.04 -2.62 -7.87
C GLY A 82 -3.92 -2.24 -9.07
N LEU A 83 -4.20 -3.19 -9.97
CA LEU A 83 -5.00 -2.97 -11.16
C LEU A 83 -6.43 -2.50 -10.85
N ILE A 84 -7.12 -3.18 -9.92
CA ILE A 84 -8.47 -2.78 -9.50
C ILE A 84 -8.47 -1.32 -9.03
N SER A 85 -7.49 -0.97 -8.21
CA SER A 85 -7.45 0.34 -7.56
C SER A 85 -6.92 1.44 -8.47
N SER A 86 -6.10 1.10 -9.48
CA SER A 86 -5.70 2.05 -10.52
C SER A 86 -6.88 2.40 -11.41
N ASN A 87 -7.76 1.44 -11.71
CA ASN A 87 -8.99 1.70 -12.47
C ASN A 87 -10.00 2.56 -11.69
N LEU A 88 -9.97 2.51 -10.35
CA LEU A 88 -10.74 3.40 -9.50
C LEU A 88 -10.13 4.81 -9.41
N SER A 89 -8.84 4.97 -9.69
CA SER A 89 -8.12 6.23 -9.47
C SER A 89 -8.39 7.22 -10.59
N GLY A 90 -8.70 8.47 -10.26
CA GLY A 90 -8.91 9.50 -11.28
C GLY A 90 -7.69 9.83 -12.13
N SER A 91 -6.47 9.50 -11.67
CA SER A 91 -5.23 9.61 -12.46
C SER A 91 -4.82 8.31 -13.15
N GLY A 92 -5.55 7.22 -12.92
CA GLY A 92 -5.14 5.88 -13.34
C GLY A 92 -3.96 5.29 -12.54
N ILE A 93 -3.53 5.89 -11.42
CA ILE A 93 -2.38 5.41 -10.62
C ILE A 93 -2.81 4.93 -9.24
N SER A 94 -2.25 3.80 -8.80
CA SER A 94 -2.48 3.25 -7.46
C SER A 94 -1.21 2.75 -6.80
N ILE A 95 -1.25 2.66 -5.47
CA ILE A 95 -0.26 1.98 -4.64
C ILE A 95 -0.96 0.83 -3.92
N ALA A 96 -0.57 -0.41 -4.16
CA ALA A 96 -1.11 -1.56 -3.43
C ALA A 96 -0.16 -2.00 -2.32
N ILE A 97 -0.69 -2.27 -1.12
CA ILE A 97 0.08 -2.64 0.07
C ILE A 97 -0.58 -3.84 0.77
N GLN A 98 0.18 -4.92 0.93
CA GLN A 98 -0.21 -6.07 1.75
C GLN A 98 0.19 -5.88 3.22
N SER A 99 -0.52 -6.51 4.16
CA SER A 99 -0.17 -6.47 5.60
C SER A 99 1.27 -6.84 5.89
N ARG A 100 1.84 -7.79 5.14
CA ARG A 100 3.25 -8.21 5.31
C ARG A 100 4.27 -7.19 4.81
N GLY A 101 3.84 -6.09 4.20
CA GLY A 101 4.65 -5.00 3.69
C GLY A 101 4.95 -5.03 2.19
N THR A 102 4.67 -6.12 1.47
CA THR A 102 4.87 -6.16 0.01
C THR A 102 4.03 -5.08 -0.66
N THR A 103 4.64 -4.29 -1.53
CA THR A 103 4.06 -3.07 -2.10
C THR A 103 4.33 -3.00 -3.60
N LEU A 104 3.45 -2.35 -4.37
CA LEU A 104 3.72 -1.97 -5.77
C LEU A 104 3.02 -0.66 -6.14
N ILE A 105 3.50 -0.03 -7.22
CA ILE A 105 2.81 1.07 -7.92
C ILE A 105 2.25 0.51 -9.23
N HIS A 106 0.95 0.69 -9.47
CA HIS A 106 0.26 0.20 -10.67
C HIS A 106 -0.31 1.37 -11.50
N GLN A 107 -0.63 1.06 -12.76
CA GLN A 107 -1.32 1.94 -13.69
C GLN A 107 -2.47 1.20 -14.39
N GLU A 108 -3.58 1.88 -14.67
CA GLU A 108 -4.81 1.31 -15.26
C GLU A 108 -4.60 0.61 -16.61
N ASP A 109 -3.70 1.13 -17.45
CA ASP A 109 -3.44 0.61 -18.80
C ASP A 109 -2.49 -0.62 -18.83
N LEU A 110 -1.94 -1.00 -17.69
CA LEU A 110 -1.02 -2.14 -17.59
C LEU A 110 -1.77 -3.46 -17.40
N LEU A 111 -1.14 -4.56 -17.83
CA LEU A 111 -1.64 -5.90 -17.52
C LEU A 111 -1.54 -6.15 -16.01
N GLN A 112 -2.41 -7.01 -15.48
CA GLN A 112 -2.50 -7.32 -14.04
C GLN A 112 -1.16 -7.70 -13.37
N LEU A 113 -0.25 -8.37 -14.10
CA LEU A 113 1.04 -8.82 -13.57
C LEU A 113 2.20 -7.88 -13.93
N ASP A 114 1.92 -6.81 -14.69
CA ASP A 114 2.85 -5.71 -14.89
C ASP A 114 2.73 -4.70 -13.74
N ASN A 115 3.62 -3.72 -13.71
CA ASN A 115 3.62 -2.63 -12.72
C ASN A 115 4.56 -1.52 -13.20
N LEU A 116 4.43 -0.34 -12.58
CA LEU A 116 5.42 0.73 -12.72
C LEU A 116 6.63 0.47 -11.83
N GLU A 117 6.39 0.12 -10.56
CA GLU A 117 7.42 -0.24 -9.60
C GLU A 117 6.95 -1.36 -8.68
N LEU A 118 7.84 -2.29 -8.35
CA LEU A 118 7.56 -3.43 -7.49
C LEU A 118 8.54 -3.50 -6.32
N PHE A 119 8.00 -3.71 -5.13
CA PHE A 119 8.75 -3.88 -3.88
C PHE A 119 8.50 -5.29 -3.33
N PRO A 120 9.16 -6.32 -3.92
CA PRO A 120 8.79 -7.72 -3.69
C PRO A 120 9.26 -8.24 -2.32
N GLN A 121 10.24 -7.57 -1.71
CA GLN A 121 10.81 -7.94 -0.42
C GLN A 121 10.33 -6.99 0.67
N GLY A 122 9.07 -7.13 1.07
CA GLY A 122 8.44 -6.37 2.16
C GLY A 122 9.31 -6.21 3.43
N PRO A 123 10.04 -7.26 3.88
CA PRO A 123 10.91 -7.15 5.05
C PRO A 123 12.08 -6.15 4.94
N LEU A 124 12.43 -5.71 3.72
CA LEU A 124 13.49 -4.72 3.48
C LEU A 124 12.97 -3.29 3.41
N LEU A 125 11.65 -3.09 3.35
CA LEU A 125 11.08 -1.76 3.22
C LEU A 125 11.12 -1.04 4.57
N VAL A 126 11.62 0.19 4.55
CA VAL A 126 11.72 1.08 5.69
C VAL A 126 10.79 2.30 5.49
N PRO A 127 10.46 3.07 6.53
CA PRO A 127 9.59 4.24 6.43
C PRO A 127 9.97 5.19 5.28
N GLU A 128 11.27 5.42 5.08
CA GLU A 128 11.79 6.28 4.01
C GLU A 128 11.48 5.73 2.61
N THR A 129 11.47 4.40 2.45
CA THR A 129 11.09 3.74 1.20
C THR A 129 9.62 3.99 0.90
N PHE A 130 8.73 3.85 1.89
CA PHE A 130 7.29 4.14 1.73
C PHE A 130 7.03 5.59 1.36
N ARG A 131 7.76 6.54 1.95
CA ARG A 131 7.69 7.95 1.55
C ARG A 131 8.13 8.17 0.10
N ALA A 132 9.19 7.48 -0.34
CA ALA A 132 9.66 7.55 -1.72
C ALA A 132 8.65 6.93 -2.70
N ILE A 133 8.00 5.83 -2.33
CA ILE A 133 6.92 5.21 -3.09
C ILE A 133 5.78 6.20 -3.30
N GLY A 134 5.35 6.88 -2.24
CA GLY A 134 4.31 7.92 -2.31
C GLY A 134 4.67 9.05 -3.28
N ARG A 135 5.90 9.57 -3.20
CA ARG A 135 6.37 10.62 -4.12
C ARG A 135 6.37 10.15 -5.58
N ASN A 136 6.88 8.96 -5.85
CA ASN A 136 6.94 8.45 -7.23
C ASN A 136 5.53 8.21 -7.79
N ALA A 137 4.63 7.63 -7.00
CA ALA A 137 3.23 7.45 -7.41
C ALA A 137 2.57 8.78 -7.78
N ALA A 138 2.76 9.83 -6.97
CA ALA A 138 2.24 11.16 -7.27
C ALA A 138 2.86 11.78 -8.53
N ARG A 139 4.15 11.54 -8.79
CA ARG A 139 4.80 11.97 -10.04
C ARG A 139 4.26 11.23 -11.25
N TYR A 140 4.02 9.92 -11.13
CA TYR A 140 3.34 9.16 -12.18
C TYR A 140 1.92 9.66 -12.42
N ALA A 141 1.17 10.02 -11.38
CA ALA A 141 -0.18 10.60 -11.50
C ALA A 141 -0.17 11.92 -12.28
N LYS A 142 0.91 12.70 -12.16
CA LYS A 142 1.14 13.92 -12.94
C LYS A 142 1.67 13.68 -14.36
N GLY A 143 1.82 12.42 -14.78
CA GLY A 143 2.36 12.04 -16.09
C GLY A 143 3.88 12.21 -16.22
N GLU A 144 4.58 12.35 -15.09
CA GLU A 144 6.04 12.46 -15.08
C GLU A 144 6.71 11.07 -15.21
N SER A 145 8.03 11.07 -15.42
CA SER A 145 8.85 9.85 -15.46
C SER A 145 9.94 9.93 -14.38
N PRO A 146 9.61 9.77 -13.10
CA PRO A 146 10.59 9.80 -12.02
C PRO A 146 11.60 8.66 -12.16
N ALA A 147 12.79 8.85 -11.58
CA ALA A 147 13.70 7.74 -11.36
C ALA A 147 13.04 6.74 -10.38
N PRO A 148 12.99 5.44 -10.71
CA PRO A 148 12.41 4.44 -9.82
C PRO A 148 13.08 4.43 -8.44
N VAL A 149 12.30 4.14 -7.40
CA VAL A 149 12.80 3.99 -6.05
C VAL A 149 13.84 2.86 -6.05
N THR A 150 14.95 3.08 -5.34
CA THR A 150 16.00 2.07 -5.24
C THR A 150 15.47 0.86 -4.50
N VAL A 151 15.44 -0.29 -5.18
CA VAL A 151 14.99 -1.56 -4.62
C VAL A 151 16.18 -2.30 -4.01
N GLU A 152 16.12 -2.58 -2.71
CA GLU A 152 17.08 -3.45 -2.04
C GLU A 152 16.77 -4.93 -2.33
N ASN A 153 17.82 -5.74 -2.39
CA ASN A 153 17.70 -7.18 -2.60
C ASN A 153 18.64 -7.93 -1.64
N ASP A 154 18.07 -8.65 -0.69
CA ASP A 154 18.81 -9.55 0.20
C ASP A 154 18.46 -11.02 -0.15
N PRO A 155 19.45 -11.82 -0.61
CA PRO A 155 19.22 -13.23 -0.93
C PRO A 155 18.77 -14.07 0.28
N MET A 156 18.98 -13.59 1.51
CA MET A 156 18.56 -14.23 2.75
C MET A 156 17.14 -13.86 3.19
N THR A 157 16.48 -12.88 2.55
CA THR A 157 15.08 -12.52 2.86
C THR A 157 14.17 -13.74 2.70
N ARG A 158 14.31 -14.47 1.59
CA ARG A 158 13.47 -15.64 1.31
C ARG A 158 13.66 -16.75 2.36
N PRO A 159 14.89 -17.24 2.64
CA PRO A 159 15.12 -18.20 3.72
C PRO A 159 14.54 -17.80 5.09
N LYS A 160 14.62 -16.51 5.45
CA LYS A 160 14.15 -16.02 6.75
C LYS A 160 12.63 -15.86 6.82
N PHE A 161 12.02 -15.31 5.77
CA PHE A 161 10.66 -14.77 5.84
C PHE A 161 9.63 -15.50 4.98
N GLN A 162 10.03 -16.35 4.01
CA GLN A 162 9.07 -16.92 3.06
C GLN A 162 7.97 -17.76 3.74
N ALA A 163 8.33 -18.58 4.72
CA ALA A 163 7.36 -19.39 5.46
C ALA A 163 6.37 -18.49 6.24
N MET A 164 6.86 -17.44 6.89
CA MET A 164 6.01 -16.47 7.60
C MET A 164 5.12 -15.68 6.64
N ALA A 165 5.66 -15.27 5.49
CA ALA A 165 4.91 -14.57 4.44
C ALA A 165 3.77 -15.42 3.88
N ALA A 166 3.95 -16.74 3.76
CA ALA A 166 2.90 -17.67 3.37
C ALA A 166 1.80 -17.78 4.44
N ILE A 167 2.17 -17.86 5.74
CA ILE A 167 1.19 -17.88 6.84
C ILE A 167 0.37 -16.58 6.87
N TRP A 168 1.02 -15.43 6.70
CA TRP A 168 0.34 -14.14 6.65
C TRP A 168 -0.58 -14.04 5.44
N HIS A 169 -0.15 -14.55 4.28
CA HIS A 169 -1.01 -14.63 3.10
C HIS A 169 -2.27 -15.44 3.39
N ILE A 170 -2.15 -16.62 4.02
CA ILE A 170 -3.31 -17.45 4.38
C ILE A 170 -4.26 -16.69 5.31
N LYS A 171 -3.74 -16.05 6.36
CA LYS A 171 -4.55 -15.24 7.28
C LYS A 171 -5.24 -14.06 6.61
N GLU A 172 -4.60 -13.47 5.61
CA GLU A 172 -5.14 -12.38 4.82
C GLU A 172 -6.23 -12.89 3.86
N THR A 173 -6.05 -14.08 3.27
CA THR A 173 -7.05 -14.75 2.44
C THR A 173 -8.33 -15.07 3.22
N GLU A 174 -8.22 -15.40 4.50
CA GLU A 174 -9.38 -15.60 5.39
C GLU A 174 -10.23 -14.33 5.59
N ARG A 175 -9.72 -13.16 5.17
CA ARG A 175 -10.43 -11.86 5.23
C ARG A 175 -11.04 -11.43 3.89
N LEU A 176 -10.97 -12.27 2.87
CA LEU A 176 -11.65 -12.00 1.59
C LEU A 176 -13.17 -11.92 1.78
N ASP A 177 -13.79 -10.97 1.09
CA ASP A 177 -15.23 -10.79 1.07
C ASP A 177 -15.65 -10.14 -0.26
N GLU A 178 -15.85 -10.97 -1.28
CA GLU A 178 -16.22 -10.52 -2.63
C GLU A 178 -17.54 -9.74 -2.66
N ALA A 179 -18.43 -9.95 -1.67
CA ALA A 179 -19.69 -9.21 -1.61
C ALA A 179 -19.47 -7.74 -1.22
N ARG A 180 -18.35 -7.42 -0.56
CA ARG A 180 -17.99 -6.07 -0.13
C ARG A 180 -17.20 -5.30 -1.17
N GLY A 181 -16.52 -5.97 -2.10
CA GLY A 181 -15.83 -5.29 -3.19
C GLY A 181 -14.65 -4.46 -2.71
N GLN A 182 -14.58 -3.23 -3.20
CA GLN A 182 -13.65 -2.20 -2.77
C GLN A 182 -14.40 -1.20 -1.88
N VAL A 183 -13.85 -0.94 -0.70
CA VAL A 183 -14.47 -0.06 0.31
C VAL A 183 -13.54 1.10 0.60
N GLU A 184 -14.05 2.32 0.51
CA GLU A 184 -13.30 3.52 0.84
C GLU A 184 -13.13 3.68 2.36
N LEU A 185 -11.97 4.20 2.76
CA LEU A 185 -11.56 4.31 4.15
C LEU A 185 -11.21 5.75 4.52
N ASP A 186 -11.84 6.25 5.58
CA ASP A 186 -11.33 7.38 6.35
C ASP A 186 -10.24 6.88 7.31
N VAL A 187 -9.11 7.59 7.30
CA VAL A 187 -7.90 7.22 8.06
C VAL A 187 -7.62 8.24 9.14
N ALA A 188 -7.59 7.78 10.40
CA ALA A 188 -7.21 8.60 11.55
C ALA A 188 -5.94 8.06 12.23
N PHE A 189 -5.00 8.96 12.53
CA PHE A 189 -3.78 8.66 13.29
C PHE A 189 -3.92 9.16 14.73
N ASN A 190 -3.80 8.25 15.71
CA ASN A 190 -3.95 8.55 17.14
C ASN A 190 -2.63 8.47 17.92
#